data_AF-A0A7X6GX54-F1
#
_entry.id   AF-A0A7X6GX54-F1
#
_cell.length_a   1.000
_cell.length_b   1.000
_cell.length_c   1.000
_cell.angle_alpha   90.00
_cell.angle_beta   90.00
_cell.angle_gamma   90.00
#
_symmetry.space_group_name_H-M   'P 1'
#
loop_
_entity.id
_entity.type
_entity.pdbx_description
1 polymer ?
#
loop_
_entity_poly.entity_id
_entity_poly.type
_entity_poly.pdbx_seq_one_letter_code
_entity_poly.pdbx_strand_id
1 'polypeptide(L)'
;MTRILQLLGPMLACFLMLAGPSFAQDQAARVVVPGAPPGGAYVDGCYRVDRPLYGPYRIRLCFGNRGQGTYAVQGPQLTCEGRLTWRVAGDTVNLSLRRTSCNLGRAWAAAEVTCRPRGLVSVLLDELIREITGQGSGRPRVVVPDRPTVGRLTCTYYPTVAGAPIRPFFANRILQEPRS
;
A
#
# COMPACT_ATOMS: atom_id res chain seq x y z
N MET A 1 -22.88 -42.43 44.28
CA MET A 1 -23.33 -41.13 43.74
C MET A 1 -22.90 -40.11 44.78
N THR A 2 -21.99 -39.16 44.59
CA THR A 2 -21.99 -38.03 43.64
C THR A 2 -20.73 -37.23 44.00
N ARG A 3 -19.65 -37.14 43.17
CA ARG A 3 -18.56 -36.11 43.26
C ARG A 3 -17.59 -36.17 42.05
N ILE A 4 -18.08 -36.13 40.81
CA ILE A 4 -17.21 -36.01 39.60
C ILE A 4 -17.74 -34.89 38.69
N LEU A 5 -18.03 -33.72 39.25
CA LEU A 5 -18.61 -32.61 38.48
C LEU A 5 -18.08 -31.24 38.92
N GLN A 6 -16.76 -31.06 39.04
CA GLN A 6 -16.19 -29.74 39.35
C GLN A 6 -14.87 -29.37 38.63
N LEU A 7 -14.39 -30.15 37.67
CA LEU A 7 -13.08 -29.89 37.03
C LEU A 7 -13.14 -29.35 35.58
N LEU A 8 -14.33 -29.15 35.01
CA LEU A 8 -14.48 -28.69 33.61
C LEU A 8 -14.55 -27.15 33.45
N GLY A 9 -14.41 -26.39 34.54
CA GLY A 9 -14.62 -24.93 34.55
C GLY A 9 -13.49 -24.06 33.99
N PRO A 10 -12.21 -24.26 34.29
CA PRO A 10 -11.21 -23.22 34.00
C PRO A 10 -10.49 -23.36 32.65
N MET A 11 -10.66 -24.46 31.91
CA MET A 11 -9.90 -24.68 30.67
C MET A 11 -10.42 -23.88 29.47
N LEU A 12 -11.68 -23.42 29.49
CA LEU A 12 -12.28 -22.71 28.35
C LEU A 12 -11.91 -21.22 28.29
N ALA A 13 -11.37 -20.64 29.38
CA ALA A 13 -11.06 -19.21 29.45
C ALA A 13 -9.70 -18.84 28.83
N CYS A 14 -8.74 -19.77 28.73
CA CYS A 14 -7.41 -19.48 28.19
C CYS A 14 -7.33 -19.50 26.65
N PHE A 15 -8.33 -20.04 25.95
CA PHE A 15 -8.26 -20.17 24.48
C PHE A 15 -8.62 -18.89 23.72
N LEU A 16 -9.24 -17.91 24.38
CA LEU A 16 -9.67 -16.65 23.76
C LEU A 16 -8.59 -15.54 23.71
N MET A 17 -7.42 -15.75 24.34
CA MET A 17 -6.37 -14.72 24.41
C MET A 17 -5.22 -14.90 23.38
N LEU A 18 -5.31 -15.88 22.48
CA LEU A 18 -4.29 -16.13 21.44
C LEU A 18 -4.60 -15.49 20.08
N ALA A 19 -5.62 -14.63 19.98
CA ALA A 19 -5.86 -13.81 18.80
C ALA A 19 -4.87 -12.62 18.77
N GLY A 20 -3.57 -12.93 18.61
CA GLY A 20 -2.58 -11.92 18.26
C GLY A 20 -2.94 -11.25 16.93
N PRO A 21 -2.55 -9.97 16.73
CA PRO A 21 -2.79 -9.30 15.46
C PRO A 21 -2.13 -10.11 14.34
N SER A 22 -2.95 -10.64 13.43
CA SER A 22 -2.48 -11.25 12.21
C SER A 22 -1.87 -10.15 11.34
N PHE A 23 -0.56 -9.98 11.41
CA PHE A 23 0.17 -9.21 10.41
C PHE A 23 0.06 -9.98 9.09
N ALA A 24 -0.89 -9.57 8.26
CA ALA A 24 -1.03 -10.06 6.90
C ALA A 24 0.32 -9.85 6.18
N GLN A 25 0.99 -10.93 5.81
CA GLN A 25 2.19 -10.88 4.99
C GLN A 25 1.85 -10.16 3.68
N ASP A 26 2.43 -8.98 3.49
CA ASP A 26 2.26 -8.12 2.32
C ASP A 26 3.01 -8.77 1.13
N GLN A 27 2.28 -9.52 0.32
CA GLN A 27 2.75 -10.17 -0.90
C GLN A 27 2.68 -9.18 -2.06
N ALA A 28 3.74 -8.41 -2.19
CA ALA A 28 4.00 -7.47 -3.25
C ALA A 28 3.83 -8.04 -4.68
N ALA A 29 3.19 -7.30 -5.60
CA ALA A 29 3.19 -7.65 -7.03
C ALA A 29 4.45 -7.23 -7.74
N ARG A 30 4.88 -8.05 -8.69
CA ARG A 30 5.95 -7.75 -9.64
C ARG A 30 5.42 -6.96 -10.84
N VAL A 31 6.12 -5.91 -11.21
CA VAL A 31 5.93 -5.11 -12.43
C VAL A 31 7.24 -5.09 -13.19
N VAL A 32 7.20 -5.33 -14.51
CA VAL A 32 8.40 -5.18 -15.34
C VAL A 32 8.64 -3.70 -15.54
N VAL A 33 9.77 -3.21 -15.03
CA VAL A 33 10.16 -1.79 -15.16
C VAL A 33 11.39 -1.72 -16.06
N PRO A 34 11.39 -0.87 -17.10
CA PRO A 34 12.59 -0.62 -17.90
C PRO A 34 13.77 -0.17 -17.00
N GLY A 35 14.90 -0.88 -17.07
CA GLY A 35 16.08 -0.62 -16.24
C GLY A 35 16.14 -1.37 -14.89
N ALA A 36 15.20 -2.28 -14.61
CA ALA A 36 15.22 -3.14 -13.41
C ALA A 36 16.15 -4.36 -13.57
N PRO A 37 16.70 -4.87 -12.45
CA PRO A 37 17.33 -6.19 -12.42
C PRO A 37 16.39 -7.28 -12.97
N PRO A 38 16.94 -8.42 -13.44
CA PRO A 38 16.13 -9.56 -13.90
C PRO A 38 15.10 -9.95 -12.83
N GLY A 39 13.80 -9.84 -13.16
CA GLY A 39 12.70 -10.15 -12.23
C GLY A 39 11.71 -9.00 -11.95
N GLY A 40 11.99 -7.78 -12.40
CA GLY A 40 11.09 -6.61 -12.29
C GLY A 40 11.14 -5.90 -10.93
N ALA A 41 10.38 -4.82 -10.79
CA ALA A 41 10.22 -4.06 -9.55
C ALA A 41 8.85 -4.32 -8.93
N TYR A 42 8.76 -4.19 -7.61
CA TYR A 42 7.55 -4.51 -6.88
C TYR A 42 6.72 -3.27 -6.55
N VAL A 43 5.40 -3.35 -6.77
CA VAL A 43 4.44 -2.35 -6.32
C VAL A 43 3.70 -2.91 -5.12
N ASP A 44 4.04 -2.38 -3.94
CA ASP A 44 3.49 -2.77 -2.64
C ASP A 44 3.40 -1.58 -1.68
N GLY A 45 2.77 -1.82 -0.53
CA GLY A 45 2.64 -0.84 0.53
C GLY A 45 1.75 0.34 0.16
N CYS A 46 1.94 1.45 0.87
CA CYS A 46 1.11 2.64 0.71
C CYS A 46 1.85 3.77 -0.01
N TYR A 47 1.12 4.49 -0.86
CA TYR A 47 1.58 5.66 -1.59
C TYR A 47 0.69 6.86 -1.25
N ARG A 48 1.32 8.00 -1.02
CA ARG A 48 0.65 9.27 -0.81
C ARG A 48 0.68 10.07 -2.11
N VAL A 49 -0.50 10.52 -2.56
CA VAL A 49 -0.56 11.44 -3.70
C VAL A 49 0.01 12.79 -3.31
N ASP A 50 0.74 13.40 -4.24
CA ASP A 50 1.44 14.68 -4.05
C ASP A 50 0.50 15.90 -4.05
N ARG A 51 -0.70 15.75 -4.62
CA ARG A 51 -1.65 16.85 -4.79
C ARG A 51 -3.12 16.44 -4.63
N PRO A 52 -4.04 17.40 -4.40
CA PRO A 52 -5.47 17.12 -4.42
C PRO A 52 -5.94 16.62 -5.79
N LEU A 53 -6.78 15.59 -5.81
CA LEU A 53 -7.30 14.98 -7.04
C LEU A 53 -8.71 15.45 -7.38
N TYR A 54 -9.51 15.75 -6.36
CA TYR A 54 -10.86 16.26 -6.52
C TYR A 54 -11.15 17.25 -5.39
N GLY A 55 -11.41 18.50 -5.75
CA GLY A 55 -11.50 19.60 -4.79
C GLY A 55 -10.23 19.70 -3.92
N PRO A 56 -10.35 19.92 -2.60
CA PRO A 56 -9.22 20.02 -1.68
C PRO A 56 -8.70 18.67 -1.17
N TYR A 57 -9.21 17.55 -1.68
CA TYR A 57 -9.00 16.23 -1.08
C TYR A 57 -7.83 15.47 -1.70
N ARG A 58 -6.96 14.93 -0.84
CA ARG A 58 -5.84 14.06 -1.20
C ARG A 58 -6.20 12.61 -0.90
N ILE A 59 -5.54 11.70 -1.61
CA ILE A 59 -5.75 10.26 -1.45
C ILE A 59 -4.45 9.58 -1.00
N ARG A 60 -4.57 8.58 -0.15
CA ARG A 60 -3.53 7.58 0.09
C ARG A 60 -3.99 6.26 -0.52
N LEU A 61 -3.14 5.61 -1.29
CA LEU A 61 -3.41 4.36 -1.99
C LEU A 61 -2.57 3.26 -1.34
N CYS A 62 -3.16 2.17 -0.87
CA CYS A 62 -2.44 1.04 -0.29
C CYS A 62 -2.70 -0.22 -1.10
N PHE A 63 -1.63 -0.77 -1.64
CA PHE A 63 -1.63 -2.01 -2.39
C PHE A 63 -1.50 -3.15 -1.40
N GLY A 64 -2.53 -4.01 -1.35
CA GLY A 64 -2.51 -5.25 -0.59
C GLY A 64 -2.46 -6.46 -1.52
N ASN A 65 -2.71 -7.64 -0.97
CA ASN A 65 -2.52 -8.90 -1.67
C ASN A 65 -3.53 -9.16 -2.79
N ARG A 66 -3.12 -9.97 -3.79
CA ARG A 66 -4.00 -10.57 -4.82
C ARG A 66 -4.87 -9.55 -5.58
N GLY A 67 -4.29 -8.39 -5.91
CA GLY A 67 -5.00 -7.35 -6.65
C GLY A 67 -6.07 -6.61 -5.83
N GLN A 68 -6.02 -6.70 -4.51
CA GLN A 68 -6.89 -5.96 -3.59
C GLN A 68 -6.09 -4.86 -2.88
N GLY A 69 -6.79 -3.82 -2.44
CA GLY A 69 -6.17 -2.74 -1.67
C GLY A 69 -7.20 -1.84 -1.03
N THR A 70 -6.70 -0.79 -0.39
CA THR A 70 -7.52 0.25 0.21
C THR A 70 -7.06 1.62 -0.26
N TYR A 71 -7.97 2.59 -0.23
CA TYR A 71 -7.60 3.98 -0.32
C TYR A 71 -8.21 4.77 0.83
N ALA A 72 -7.54 5.83 1.25
CA ALA A 72 -8.06 6.77 2.21
C ALA A 72 -8.13 8.16 1.59
N VAL A 73 -9.25 8.83 1.74
CA VAL A 73 -9.44 10.23 1.35
C VAL A 73 -9.28 11.09 2.59
N GLN A 74 -8.46 12.14 2.46
CA GLN A 74 -8.21 13.08 3.54
C GLN A 74 -8.30 14.51 3.03
N GLY A 75 -8.99 15.37 3.77
CA GLY A 75 -9.01 16.81 3.60
C GLY A 75 -10.05 17.47 4.50
N PRO A 76 -10.35 18.76 4.30
CA PRO A 76 -11.26 19.50 5.16
C PRO A 76 -12.63 18.81 5.29
N GLN A 77 -12.94 18.36 6.51
CA GLN A 77 -14.21 17.77 6.91
C GLN A 77 -14.62 16.50 6.13
N LEU A 78 -13.71 15.88 5.37
CA LEU A 78 -13.98 14.63 4.67
C LEU A 78 -12.89 13.61 4.97
N THR A 79 -13.31 12.52 5.59
CA THR A 79 -12.48 11.36 5.88
C THR A 79 -13.26 10.10 5.53
N CYS A 80 -12.65 9.25 4.70
CA CYS A 80 -13.19 7.94 4.40
C CYS A 80 -12.10 6.97 4.00
N GLU A 81 -12.38 5.70 4.23
CA GLU A 81 -11.59 4.59 3.71
C GLU A 81 -12.47 3.78 2.77
N GLY A 82 -11.93 3.50 1.59
CA GLY A 82 -12.58 2.74 0.54
C GLY A 82 -11.71 1.57 0.10
N ARG A 83 -12.30 0.70 -0.70
CA ARG A 83 -11.60 -0.43 -1.31
C ARG A 83 -11.17 -0.05 -2.72
N LEU A 84 -9.98 -0.50 -3.09
CA LEU A 84 -9.54 -0.49 -4.48
C LEU A 84 -9.22 -1.92 -4.91
N THR A 85 -9.36 -2.19 -6.20
CA THR A 85 -8.71 -3.33 -6.84
C THR A 85 -7.60 -2.81 -7.72
N TRP A 86 -6.60 -3.65 -7.97
CA TRP A 86 -5.49 -3.28 -8.84
C TRP A 86 -4.95 -4.49 -9.59
N ARG A 87 -4.34 -4.22 -10.75
CA ARG A 87 -3.70 -5.23 -11.59
C ARG A 87 -2.55 -4.63 -12.38
N VAL A 88 -1.59 -5.47 -12.70
CA VAL A 88 -0.48 -5.10 -13.60
C VAL A 88 -0.87 -5.44 -15.03
N ALA A 89 -0.58 -4.54 -15.95
CA ALA A 89 -0.74 -4.74 -17.39
C ALA A 89 0.48 -4.16 -18.10
N GLY A 90 1.44 -5.02 -18.46
CA GLY A 90 2.73 -4.60 -19.01
C GLY A 90 3.52 -3.75 -18.00
N ASP A 91 3.81 -2.50 -18.38
CA ASP A 91 4.51 -1.48 -17.59
C ASP A 91 3.56 -0.62 -16.74
N THR A 92 2.25 -0.88 -16.81
CA THR A 92 1.23 -0.10 -16.09
C THR A 92 0.63 -0.88 -14.93
N VAL A 93 0.20 -0.13 -13.91
CA VAL A 93 -0.63 -0.60 -12.82
C VAL A 93 -1.97 0.11 -12.93
N ASN A 94 -3.04 -0.64 -13.16
CA ASN A 94 -4.40 -0.12 -13.23
C ASN A 94 -5.08 -0.38 -11.89
N LEU A 95 -5.68 0.66 -11.33
CA LEU A 95 -6.43 0.62 -10.09
C LEU A 95 -7.87 1.07 -10.36
N SER A 96 -8.82 0.36 -9.74
CA SER A 96 -10.24 0.75 -9.72
C SER A 96 -10.63 1.08 -8.29
N LEU A 97 -10.99 2.33 -8.03
CA LEU A 97 -11.45 2.81 -6.73
C LEU A 97 -12.95 2.63 -6.66
N ARG A 98 -13.42 1.85 -5.68
CA ARG A 98 -14.86 1.69 -5.44
C ARG A 98 -15.42 2.93 -4.78
N ARG A 99 -16.66 3.29 -5.12
CA ARG A 99 -17.43 4.27 -4.35
C ARG A 99 -17.47 3.86 -2.87
N THR A 100 -17.23 4.81 -1.96
CA THR A 100 -17.33 4.57 -0.52
C THR A 100 -18.08 5.69 0.17
N SER A 101 -18.79 5.36 1.24
CA SER A 101 -19.41 6.36 2.10
C SER A 101 -18.34 7.07 2.94
N CYS A 102 -18.55 8.35 3.15
CA CYS A 102 -17.71 9.20 3.99
C CYS A 102 -18.55 9.79 5.12
N ASN A 103 -17.88 10.45 6.06
CA ASN A 103 -18.54 11.19 7.12
C ASN A 103 -19.50 12.28 6.56
N LEU A 104 -20.43 12.73 7.41
CA LEU A 104 -21.37 13.82 7.10
C LEU A 104 -22.34 13.53 5.94
N GLY A 105 -22.72 12.25 5.74
CA GLY A 105 -23.67 11.86 4.69
C GLY A 105 -23.12 12.00 3.26
N ARG A 106 -21.81 12.17 3.11
CA ARG A 106 -21.14 12.32 1.81
C ARG A 106 -20.59 10.99 1.33
N ALA A 107 -20.22 10.90 0.06
CA ALA A 107 -19.55 9.73 -0.51
C ALA A 107 -18.41 10.16 -1.42
N TRP A 108 -17.35 9.35 -1.45
CA TRP A 108 -16.32 9.45 -2.48
C TRP A 108 -16.75 8.64 -3.70
N ALA A 109 -16.70 9.27 -4.87
CA ALA A 109 -17.11 8.65 -6.12
C ALA A 109 -16.14 7.53 -6.54
N ALA A 110 -16.64 6.60 -7.36
CA ALA A 110 -15.77 5.63 -8.02
C ALA A 110 -14.84 6.33 -9.01
N ALA A 111 -13.67 5.75 -9.27
CA ALA A 111 -12.72 6.29 -10.23
C ALA A 111 -11.75 5.21 -10.72
N GLU A 112 -11.21 5.40 -11.91
CA GLU A 112 -10.09 4.60 -12.40
C GLU A 112 -8.79 5.39 -12.26
N VAL A 113 -7.70 4.68 -11.98
CA VAL A 113 -6.36 5.27 -11.87
C VAL A 113 -5.37 4.39 -12.62
N THR A 114 -4.63 4.99 -13.55
CA THR A 114 -3.54 4.29 -14.23
C THR A 114 -2.22 4.88 -13.77
N CYS A 115 -1.34 4.03 -13.26
CA CYS A 115 -0.03 4.39 -12.77
C CYS A 115 1.07 3.70 -13.59
N ARG A 116 2.20 4.38 -13.75
CA ARG A 116 3.46 3.82 -14.25
C ARG A 116 4.52 3.94 -13.17
N PRO A 117 5.21 2.84 -12.80
CA PRO A 117 6.40 2.92 -11.97
C PRO A 117 7.45 3.85 -12.58
N ARG A 118 7.97 4.78 -11.77
CA ARG A 118 9.14 5.60 -12.13
C ARG A 118 10.24 5.37 -11.11
N GLY A 119 11.40 4.97 -11.62
CA GLY A 119 12.66 4.96 -10.87
C GLY A 119 12.80 3.81 -9.86
N LEU A 120 13.91 3.09 -9.96
CA LEU A 120 14.43 2.12 -8.99
C LEU A 120 15.38 2.78 -7.99
N VAL A 121 15.22 4.09 -7.76
CA VAL A 121 16.31 4.94 -7.25
C VAL A 121 16.82 4.46 -5.88
N SER A 122 16.01 3.82 -5.05
CA SER A 122 16.49 3.25 -3.79
C SER A 122 17.41 2.02 -3.95
N VAL A 123 17.21 1.16 -4.95
CA VAL A 123 17.96 -0.10 -5.06
C VAL A 123 19.19 0.01 -5.94
N LEU A 124 19.15 0.81 -7.00
CA LEU A 124 20.34 1.05 -7.83
C LEU A 124 21.43 1.80 -7.05
N LEU A 125 21.04 2.70 -6.14
CA LEU A 125 22.00 3.37 -5.25
C LEU A 125 22.59 2.38 -4.23
N ASP A 126 21.80 1.48 -3.64
CA ASP A 126 22.31 0.49 -2.68
C ASP A 126 23.23 -0.55 -3.33
N GLU A 127 22.93 -0.99 -4.55
CA GLU A 127 23.79 -1.92 -5.32
C GLU A 127 25.09 -1.23 -5.74
N LEU A 128 25.03 0.02 -6.25
CA LEU A 128 26.23 0.81 -6.55
C LEU A 128 27.05 1.09 -5.29
N ILE A 129 26.41 1.42 -4.17
CA ILE A 129 27.11 1.66 -2.90
C ILE A 129 27.77 0.38 -2.42
N ARG A 130 27.13 -0.80 -2.52
CA ARG A 130 27.76 -2.09 -2.19
C ARG A 130 28.95 -2.42 -3.09
N GLU A 131 28.86 -2.12 -4.39
CA GLU A 131 29.92 -2.34 -5.36
C GLU A 131 31.10 -1.38 -5.15
N ILE A 132 30.83 -0.10 -4.86
CA ILE A 132 31.85 0.93 -4.65
C ILE A 132 32.53 0.81 -3.28
N THR A 133 31.79 0.46 -2.23
CA THR A 133 32.32 0.54 -0.85
C THR A 133 33.03 -0.73 -0.37
N GLY A 134 32.89 -1.88 -1.03
CA GLY A 134 33.57 -3.13 -0.64
C GLY A 134 33.41 -3.50 0.84
N GLN A 135 32.39 -2.97 1.51
CA GLN A 135 32.37 -2.82 2.97
C GLN A 135 31.49 -3.88 3.63
N GLY A 136 32.10 -5.05 3.88
CA GLY A 136 31.67 -5.89 4.99
C GLY A 136 32.18 -5.31 6.30
N SER A 137 31.40 -4.47 7.01
CA SER A 137 31.59 -4.25 8.46
C SER A 137 30.49 -3.37 9.09
N GLY A 138 29.66 -3.98 9.93
CA GLY A 138 29.25 -3.46 11.24
C GLY A 138 28.34 -2.22 11.36
N ARG A 139 27.01 -2.48 11.42
CA ARG A 139 25.89 -1.61 11.90
C ARG A 139 25.48 -0.46 10.97
N PRO A 140 24.20 0.01 10.95
CA PRO A 140 22.94 -0.53 11.49
C PRO A 140 22.22 -1.43 10.46
N ARG A 141 21.38 -2.38 10.90
CA ARG A 141 20.60 -3.21 9.97
C ARG A 141 19.47 -2.37 9.35
N VAL A 142 19.80 -1.70 8.25
CA VAL A 142 18.82 -1.19 7.30
C VAL A 142 18.08 -2.42 6.78
N VAL A 143 16.75 -2.41 6.86
CA VAL A 143 15.91 -3.42 6.21
C VAL A 143 16.07 -3.18 4.71
N VAL A 144 17.09 -3.79 4.12
CA VAL A 144 17.24 -3.91 2.67
C VAL A 144 16.12 -4.83 2.24
N PRO A 145 15.11 -4.35 1.51
CA PRO A 145 14.16 -5.26 0.91
C PRO A 145 14.98 -6.10 -0.07
N ASP A 146 14.97 -7.43 0.06
CA ASP A 146 15.61 -8.36 -0.90
C ASP A 146 15.05 -8.22 -2.34
N ARG A 147 14.12 -7.28 -2.55
CA ARG A 147 13.31 -7.07 -3.74
C ARG A 147 13.20 -5.58 -4.05
N PRO A 148 13.56 -5.13 -5.26
CA PRO A 148 13.44 -3.73 -5.64
C PRO A 148 11.99 -3.26 -5.60
N THR A 149 11.68 -2.29 -4.74
CA THR A 149 10.33 -1.72 -4.62
C THR A 149 10.24 -0.36 -5.31
N VAL A 150 9.06 -0.04 -5.84
CA VAL A 150 8.83 1.20 -6.56
C VAL A 150 8.68 2.36 -5.58
N GLY A 151 9.60 3.33 -5.61
CA GLY A 151 9.53 4.50 -4.72
C GLY A 151 8.48 5.53 -5.15
N ARG A 152 8.20 5.62 -6.46
CA ARG A 152 7.28 6.61 -7.03
C ARG A 152 6.48 6.05 -8.20
N LEU A 153 5.21 6.43 -8.25
CA LEU A 153 4.30 6.17 -9.36
C LEU A 153 3.94 7.49 -10.06
N THR A 154 3.95 7.50 -11.39
CA THR A 154 3.33 8.56 -12.20
C THR A 154 1.93 8.09 -12.60
N CYS A 155 0.91 8.80 -12.15
CA CYS A 155 -0.46 8.34 -12.25
C CYS A 155 -1.37 9.35 -12.96
N THR A 156 -2.48 8.85 -13.49
CA THR A 156 -3.58 9.66 -14.04
C THR A 156 -4.89 9.23 -13.39
N TYR A 157 -5.64 10.17 -12.85
CA TYR A 157 -6.94 9.98 -12.21
C TYR A 157 -8.07 10.22 -13.22
N TYR A 158 -8.94 9.23 -13.40
CA TYR A 158 -10.10 9.25 -14.27
C TYR A 158 -11.39 9.23 -13.44
N PRO A 159 -11.99 10.40 -13.15
CA PRO A 159 -13.20 10.48 -12.35
C PRO A 159 -14.41 9.89 -13.10
N THR A 160 -15.35 9.29 -12.36
CA THR A 160 -16.66 8.88 -12.91
C THR A 160 -17.73 9.98 -12.81
N VAL A 161 -17.45 11.06 -12.08
CA VAL A 161 -18.39 12.18 -11.91
C VAL A 161 -18.39 13.02 -13.18
N ALA A 162 -19.58 13.27 -13.74
CA ALA A 162 -19.74 14.07 -14.95
C ALA A 162 -19.14 15.48 -14.77
N GLY A 163 -18.40 15.95 -15.77
CA GLY A 163 -17.74 17.27 -15.77
C GLY A 163 -16.47 17.37 -14.92
N ALA A 164 -16.08 16.32 -14.19
CA ALA A 164 -14.83 16.30 -13.44
C ALA A 164 -13.63 16.09 -14.39
N PRO A 165 -12.55 16.89 -14.28
CA PRO A 165 -11.41 16.78 -15.18
C PRO A 165 -10.52 15.57 -14.84
N ILE A 166 -9.95 14.96 -15.87
CA ILE A 166 -8.85 14.01 -15.74
C ILE A 166 -7.62 14.74 -15.17
N ARG A 167 -6.92 14.14 -14.21
CA ARG A 167 -5.78 14.79 -13.54
C ARG A 167 -4.53 13.89 -13.45
N PRO A 168 -3.37 14.32 -13.96
CA PRO A 168 -2.10 13.67 -13.68
C PRO A 168 -1.59 14.05 -12.28
N PHE A 169 -0.92 13.09 -11.61
CA PHE A 169 -0.33 13.27 -10.28
C PHE A 169 0.82 12.29 -10.03
N PHE A 170 1.62 12.54 -9.01
CA PHE A 170 2.60 11.58 -8.51
C PHE A 170 2.12 10.94 -7.21
N ALA A 171 2.39 9.65 -7.05
CA ALA A 171 2.21 8.95 -5.78
C ALA A 171 3.57 8.51 -5.25
N ASN A 172 3.93 8.97 -4.06
CA ASN A 172 5.21 8.65 -3.43
C ASN A 172 5.00 7.58 -2.37
N ARG A 173 5.84 6.54 -2.37
CA ARG A 173 5.78 5.48 -1.37
C ARG A 173 6.00 6.08 0.02
N ILE A 174 5.17 5.68 0.96
CA ILE A 174 5.31 6.02 2.36
C ILE A 174 6.26 4.98 2.95
N LEU A 175 7.54 5.33 3.04
CA LEU A 175 8.48 4.61 3.89
C LEU A 175 8.00 4.84 5.33
N GLN A 176 7.78 3.80 6.11
CA GLN A 176 7.36 3.97 7.51
C GLN A 176 8.27 4.94 8.25
N GLU A 177 7.69 5.87 9.01
CA GLU A 177 8.38 6.70 10.01
C GLU A 177 7.54 6.70 11.31
N PRO A 178 8.19 6.83 12.48
CA PRO A 178 8.43 5.77 13.45
C PRO A 178 7.16 5.35 14.21
N ARG A 179 7.17 4.13 14.76
CA ARG A 179 6.28 3.81 15.88
C ARG A 179 6.74 4.63 17.08
N SER A 180 5.87 5.52 17.55
CA SER A 180 5.93 6.15 18.87
C SER A 180 5.94 5.10 19.98
#